data_AF-A0A939CFS3-F1
#
_entry.id   AF-A0A939CFS3-F1
#
_cell.length_a   1.000
_cell.length_b   1.000
_cell.length_c   1.000
_cell.angle_alpha   90.00
_cell.angle_beta   90.00
_cell.angle_gamma   90.00
#
_symmetry.space_group_name_H-M   'P 1'
#
loop_
_entity.id
_entity.type
_entity.pdbx_description
1 polymer ?
#
loop_
_entity_poly.entity_id
_entity_poly.type
_entity_poly.pdbx_seq_one_letter_code
_entity_poly.pdbx_strand_id
1 'polypeptide(L)'
;MGKRNQGNTKYSVTRTVYKAVKKYDHQQFESFCTSVYKCGWEDGRRSLNAMDSGEIEAAIRGVKGVGEVRVRDIMAAINEKFKEKAESAEKEEGAGNENNY
;
A
#
# COMPACT_ATOMS: atom_id res chain seq x y z
N MET A 1 3.82 37.78 22.85
CA MET A 1 4.03 37.11 21.54
C MET A 1 3.97 35.60 21.77
N GLY A 2 2.84 34.97 21.44
CA GLY A 2 2.58 33.55 21.76
C GLY A 2 3.42 32.60 20.90
N LYS A 3 4.19 31.73 21.55
CA LYS A 3 5.00 30.69 20.90
C LYS A 3 4.04 29.69 20.24
N ARG A 4 4.09 29.59 18.91
CA ARG A 4 3.38 28.56 18.14
C ARG A 4 4.06 27.23 18.44
N ASN A 5 3.37 26.34 19.16
CA ASN A 5 3.76 24.94 19.31
C ASN A 5 3.81 24.28 17.91
N GLN A 6 4.98 24.28 17.28
CA GLN A 6 5.25 23.45 16.13
C GLN A 6 5.57 22.05 16.65
N GLY A 7 4.51 21.30 17.00
CA GLY A 7 4.57 19.86 16.92
C GLY A 7 4.75 19.52 15.45
N ASN A 8 6.01 19.37 15.02
CA ASN A 8 6.34 19.01 13.65
C ASN A 8 5.93 17.55 13.43
N THR A 9 4.64 17.31 13.22
CA THR A 9 4.17 16.02 12.74
C THR A 9 4.58 15.94 11.28
N LYS A 10 5.22 14.83 10.90
CA LYS A 10 5.73 14.52 9.56
C LYS A 10 4.70 14.77 8.44
N TYR A 11 3.42 14.84 8.80
CA TYR A 11 2.27 14.98 7.90
C TYR A 11 1.46 16.27 8.11
N SER A 12 1.97 17.27 8.85
CA SER A 12 1.24 18.51 9.10
C SER A 12 1.18 19.42 7.86
N VAL A 13 -0.05 19.82 7.48
CA VAL A 13 -0.26 20.82 6.42
C VAL A 13 0.08 22.20 6.96
N THR A 14 1.25 22.73 6.59
CA THR A 14 1.61 24.09 6.94
C THR A 14 0.77 25.11 6.15
N ARG A 15 0.67 26.35 6.68
CA ARG A 15 -0.04 27.43 5.99
C ARG A 15 0.48 27.69 4.57
N THR A 16 1.77 27.46 4.34
CA THR A 16 2.41 27.56 3.02
C THR A 16 1.91 26.48 2.07
N VAL A 17 1.91 25.22 2.52
CA VAL A 17 1.41 24.08 1.72
C VAL A 17 -0.07 24.25 1.37
N TYR A 18 -0.90 24.62 2.35
CA TYR A 18 -2.32 24.90 2.12
C TYR A 18 -2.53 25.97 1.03
N LYS A 19 -1.80 27.09 1.09
CA LYS A 19 -1.91 28.17 0.10
C LYS A 19 -1.41 27.74 -1.28
N ALA A 20 -0.45 26.82 -1.37
CA ALA A 20 0.02 26.29 -2.64
C ALA A 20 -1.05 25.39 -3.27
N VAL A 21 -1.57 24.42 -2.51
CA VAL A 21 -2.61 23.48 -2.99
C VAL A 21 -3.87 24.21 -3.41
N LYS A 22 -4.30 25.25 -2.66
CA LYS A 22 -5.48 26.06 -3.01
C LYS A 22 -5.36 26.77 -4.37
N LYS A 23 -4.14 27.00 -4.86
CA LYS A 23 -3.89 27.71 -6.14
C LYS A 23 -3.74 26.76 -7.33
N TYR A 24 -3.77 25.45 -7.11
CA TYR A 24 -3.61 24.49 -8.19
C TYR A 24 -4.75 24.60 -9.21
N ASP A 25 -4.38 24.52 -10.48
CA ASP A 25 -5.34 24.21 -11.54
C ASP A 25 -5.80 22.75 -11.43
N HIS A 26 -6.81 22.39 -12.24
CA HIS A 26 -7.40 21.04 -12.21
C HIS A 26 -6.36 19.93 -12.39
N GLN A 27 -5.40 20.10 -13.30
CA GLN A 27 -4.42 19.06 -13.62
C GLN A 27 -3.37 18.91 -12.52
N GLN A 28 -2.96 20.04 -11.94
CA GLN A 28 -2.07 20.07 -10.77
C GLN A 28 -2.74 19.43 -9.54
N PHE A 29 -4.03 19.69 -9.32
CA PHE A 29 -4.76 19.13 -8.20
C PHE A 29 -5.01 17.62 -8.37
N GLU A 30 -5.35 17.16 -9.57
CA GLU A 30 -5.48 15.74 -9.89
C GLU A 30 -4.16 14.99 -9.66
N SER A 31 -3.06 15.57 -10.11
CA SER A 31 -1.71 15.02 -9.89
C SER A 31 -1.38 14.94 -8.40
N PHE A 32 -1.72 15.98 -7.63
CA PHE A 32 -1.55 16.00 -6.18
C PHE A 32 -2.34 14.86 -5.51
N CYS A 33 -3.65 14.74 -5.77
CA CYS A 33 -4.47 13.67 -5.21
C CYS A 33 -3.94 12.28 -5.58
N THR A 34 -3.54 12.08 -6.84
CA THR A 34 -2.95 10.83 -7.32
C THR A 34 -1.67 10.49 -6.56
N SER A 35 -0.80 11.47 -6.33
CA SER A 35 0.43 11.27 -5.56
C SER A 35 0.16 10.93 -4.10
N VAL A 36 -0.80 11.61 -3.45
CA VAL A 36 -1.20 11.32 -2.06
C VAL A 36 -1.68 9.87 -1.93
N TYR A 37 -2.53 9.43 -2.85
CA TYR A 37 -3.01 8.05 -2.88
C TYR A 37 -1.86 7.04 -3.06
N LYS A 38 -1.00 7.26 -4.06
CA LYS A 38 0.16 6.38 -4.32
C LYS A 38 1.09 6.29 -3.12
N CYS A 39 1.42 7.43 -2.50
CA CYS A 39 2.26 7.46 -1.31
C CYS A 39 1.62 6.71 -0.13
N GLY A 40 0.30 6.87 0.08
CA GLY A 40 -0.42 6.14 1.11
C GLY A 40 -0.42 4.62 0.89
N TRP A 41 -0.62 4.19 -0.35
CA TRP A 41 -0.55 2.78 -0.74
C TRP A 41 0.86 2.21 -0.56
N GLU A 42 1.90 2.95 -0.97
CA GLU A 42 3.30 2.54 -0.80
C GLU A 42 3.70 2.47 0.67
N ASP A 43 3.33 3.46 1.50
CA ASP A 43 3.59 3.45 2.93
C ASP A 43 2.83 2.29 3.61
N GLY A 44 1.58 2.01 3.21
CA GLY A 44 0.84 0.85 3.65
C GLY A 44 1.53 -0.46 3.27
N ARG A 45 1.96 -0.60 2.01
CA ARG A 45 2.71 -1.77 1.52
C ARG A 45 4.03 -1.97 2.23
N ARG A 46 4.73 -0.90 2.63
CA ARG A 46 5.98 -0.96 3.41
C ARG A 46 5.75 -1.24 4.88
N SER A 47 4.63 -0.79 5.45
CA SER A 47 4.25 -1.05 6.84
C SER A 47 3.85 -2.51 7.05
N LEU A 48 3.26 -3.12 6.03
CA LEU A 48 3.17 -4.56 5.94
C LEU A 48 4.60 -5.04 5.64
N ASN A 49 5.30 -5.62 6.62
CA ASN A 49 6.55 -6.36 6.38
C ASN A 49 6.25 -7.65 5.57
N ALA A 50 5.48 -7.54 4.51
CA ALA A 50 5.04 -8.63 3.65
C ALA A 50 6.17 -8.93 2.68
N MET A 51 6.66 -10.17 2.72
CA MET A 51 7.58 -10.66 1.72
C MET A 51 6.88 -10.72 0.36
N ASP A 52 7.57 -10.28 -0.68
CA ASP A 52 7.07 -10.45 -2.04
C ASP A 52 7.19 -11.91 -2.51
N SER A 53 6.49 -12.27 -3.59
CA SER A 53 6.50 -13.64 -4.11
C SER A 53 7.89 -14.12 -4.54
N GLY A 54 8.75 -13.22 -5.02
CA GLY A 54 10.12 -13.52 -5.39
C GLY A 54 11.03 -13.74 -4.19
N GLU A 55 10.85 -12.96 -3.11
CA GLU A 55 11.55 -13.16 -1.83
C GLU A 55 11.16 -14.50 -1.20
N ILE A 56 9.89 -14.89 -1.27
CA ILE A 56 9.42 -16.21 -0.82
C ILE A 56 10.07 -17.32 -1.67
N GLU A 57 10.09 -17.18 -2.99
CA GLU A 57 10.73 -18.16 -3.88
C GLU A 57 12.23 -18.30 -3.59
N ALA A 58 12.93 -17.19 -3.41
CA ALA A 58 14.36 -17.16 -3.09
C ALA A 58 14.64 -17.84 -1.75
N ALA A 59 13.80 -17.59 -0.73
CA ALA A 59 13.91 -18.25 0.57
C ALA A 59 13.74 -19.78 0.45
N ILE A 60 12.78 -20.25 -0.36
CA ILE A 60 12.54 -21.68 -0.58
C ILE A 60 13.72 -22.32 -1.35
N ARG A 61 14.26 -21.66 -2.37
CA ARG A 61 15.44 -22.13 -3.12
C ARG A 61 16.69 -22.27 -2.25
N GLY A 62 16.81 -21.47 -1.20
CA GLY A 62 17.90 -21.57 -0.22
C GLY A 62 17.86 -22.83 0.64
N VAL A 63 16.73 -23.55 0.69
CA VAL A 63 16.57 -24.75 1.50
C VAL A 63 17.26 -25.94 0.82
N LYS A 64 18.24 -26.53 1.51
CA LYS A 64 18.98 -27.70 1.03
C LYS A 64 18.01 -28.86 0.74
N GLY A 65 18.07 -29.38 -0.49
CA GLY A 65 17.26 -30.52 -0.94
C GLY A 65 15.97 -30.14 -1.67
N VAL A 66 15.65 -28.85 -1.80
CA VAL A 66 14.52 -28.37 -2.60
C VAL A 66 15.02 -28.00 -4.00
N GLY A 67 14.74 -28.86 -4.98
CA GLY A 67 15.04 -28.61 -6.40
C GLY A 67 13.95 -27.80 -7.10
N GLU A 68 14.20 -27.36 -8.33
CA GLU A 68 13.32 -26.43 -9.08
C GLU A 68 11.87 -26.91 -9.19
N VAL A 69 11.65 -28.20 -9.41
CA VAL A 69 10.31 -28.79 -9.51
C VAL A 69 9.54 -28.59 -8.20
N ARG A 70 10.18 -28.88 -7.07
CA ARG A 70 9.56 -28.69 -5.75
C ARG A 70 9.34 -27.23 -5.41
N VAL A 71 10.23 -26.33 -5.81
CA VAL A 71 10.02 -24.87 -5.65
C VAL A 71 8.75 -24.45 -6.38
N ARG A 72 8.57 -24.88 -7.64
CA ARG A 72 7.38 -24.56 -8.43
C ARG A 72 6.09 -25.09 -7.80
N ASP A 73 6.10 -26.35 -7.36
CA ASP A 73 4.94 -26.96 -6.71
C ASP A 73 4.55 -26.21 -5.42
N ILE A 74 5.53 -25.85 -4.60
CA ILE A 74 5.31 -25.10 -3.35
C ILE A 74 4.76 -23.71 -3.65
N MET A 75 5.35 -22.99 -4.61
CA MET A 75 4.87 -21.67 -4.99
C MET A 75 3.44 -21.72 -5.56
N ALA A 76 3.09 -22.76 -6.32
CA ALA A 76 1.74 -22.95 -6.82
C ALA A 76 0.72 -23.12 -5.69
N ALA A 77 1.02 -23.97 -4.70
CA ALA A 77 0.15 -24.19 -3.53
C ALA A 77 0.00 -22.92 -2.67
N ILE A 78 1.08 -22.17 -2.48
CA ILE A 78 1.04 -20.89 -1.76
C ILE A 78 0.15 -19.89 -2.51
N ASN A 79 0.31 -19.77 -3.83
CA ASN A 79 -0.50 -18.87 -4.66
C ASN A 79 -1.99 -19.23 -4.65
N GLU A 80 -2.33 -20.52 -4.65
CA GLU A 80 -3.71 -20.98 -4.51
C GLU A 80 -4.31 -20.52 -3.17
N LYS A 81 -3.57 -20.67 -2.06
CA LYS A 81 -4.02 -20.18 -0.75
C LYS A 81 -4.17 -18.66 -0.68
N PHE A 82 -3.33 -17.90 -1.37
CA PHE A 82 -3.52 -16.45 -1.48
C PHE A 82 -4.78 -16.09 -2.28
N LYS A 83 -5.11 -16.82 -3.35
CA LYS A 83 -6.34 -16.61 -4.12
C LYS A 83 -7.59 -16.90 -3.30
N GLU A 84 -7.65 -18.05 -2.62
CA GLU A 84 -8.76 -18.40 -1.71
C GLU A 84 -9.00 -17.30 -0.65
N LYS A 85 -7.92 -16.72 -0.12
CA LYS A 85 -7.98 -15.65 0.88
C LYS A 85 -8.44 -14.31 0.29
N ALA A 86 -8.05 -13.98 -0.94
CA ALA A 86 -8.51 -12.78 -1.63
C ALA A 86 -10.02 -12.86 -1.95
N GLU A 87 -10.49 -14.00 -2.47
CA GLU A 87 -11.90 -14.24 -2.80
C GLU A 87 -12.84 -14.24 -1.58
N SER A 88 -12.31 -14.50 -0.38
CA SER A 88 -13.06 -14.39 0.88
C SER A 88 -13.09 -12.97 1.43
N ALA A 89 -12.05 -12.15 1.20
CA ALA A 89 -12.02 -10.75 1.60
C ALA A 89 -12.94 -9.87 0.74
N GLU A 90 -13.05 -10.13 -0.57
CA GLU A 90 -13.93 -9.38 -1.48
C GLU A 90 -15.43 -9.55 -1.14
N LYS A 91 -15.81 -10.65 -0.48
CA LYS A 91 -17.18 -10.88 -0.02
C LYS A 91 -17.56 -10.03 1.20
N GLU A 92 -16.59 -9.48 1.92
CA GLU A 92 -16.83 -8.61 3.10
C GLU A 92 -16.87 -7.11 2.73
N GLU A 93 -16.18 -6.67 1.67
CA GLU A 93 -16.15 -5.25 1.25
C GLU A 93 -17.39 -4.80 0.44
N GLY A 94 -18.19 -5.73 -0.08
CA GLY A 94 -19.39 -5.43 -0.88
C GLY A 94 -20.57 -4.79 -0.14
N ALA A 95 -20.47 -4.58 1.18
CA ALA A 95 -21.57 -4.03 2.00
C ALA A 95 -21.47 -2.52 2.29
N GLY A 96 -20.45 -1.81 1.77
CA GLY A 96 -20.16 -0.44 2.18
C GLY A 96 -19.78 0.51 1.05
N ASN A 97 -20.71 0.81 0.13
CA ASN A 97 -20.66 2.08 -0.60
C ASN A 97 -22.06 2.57 -0.99
N GLU A 98 -22.83 2.95 0.03
CA GLU A 98 -23.85 3.99 -0.13
C GLU A 98 -23.23 5.29 0.37
N ASN A 99 -23.24 6.31 -0.48
CA ASN A 99 -22.74 7.68 -0.31
C ASN A 99 -21.29 7.91 -0.72
N ASN A 100 -21.12 8.58 -1.87
CA ASN A 100 -20.55 9.93 -1.77
C ASN A 100 -20.96 10.86 -2.91
N TYR A 101 -21.00 12.12 -2.50
CA TYR A 101 -21.43 13.36 -3.14
C TYR A 101 -20.63 13.74 -4.40
#